data_AF-A0A378AQ94-F1
#
_entry.id   AF-A0A378AQ94-F1
#
_cell.length_a   1.000
_cell.length_b   1.000
_cell.length_c   1.000
_cell.angle_alpha   90.00
_cell.angle_beta   90.00
_cell.angle_gamma   90.00
#
_symmetry.space_group_name_H-M   'P 1'
#
loop_
_entity.id
_entity.type
_entity.pdbx_description
1 polymer ?
#
loop_
_entity_poly.entity_id
_entity_poly.type
_entity_poly.pdbx_seq_one_letter_code
_entity_poly.pdbx_strand_id
1 'polypeptide(L)'
;MKWAAGGRLPADGQLLSPFASFDESALTGESVPVERQAGERVAAGATSVDRLVQLTVISEPGDSAIDRILKLIEEAEERRAPIERFIDRFSRIYTPAIMVVALLVAIVPPLFFASAWLPWIL
;
A
#
# COMPACT_ATOMS: atom_id res chain seq x y z
N MET A 1 -16.15 21.71 -15.00
CA MET A 1 -16.24 20.47 -15.82
C MET A 1 -17.72 20.11 -16.01
N LYS A 2 -18.13 19.60 -17.19
CA LYS A 2 -19.53 19.24 -17.49
C LYS A 2 -19.75 17.73 -17.21
N TRP A 3 -20.76 17.37 -16.44
CA TRP A 3 -21.07 15.98 -16.07
C TRP A 3 -22.47 15.57 -16.53
N ALA A 4 -22.58 14.41 -17.17
CA ALA A 4 -23.83 13.91 -17.74
C ALA A 4 -24.84 13.48 -16.65
N ALA A 5 -26.13 13.54 -16.98
CA ALA A 5 -27.20 13.01 -16.15
C ALA A 5 -27.03 11.49 -15.98
N GLY A 6 -27.22 10.98 -14.76
CA GLY A 6 -26.94 9.61 -14.35
C GLY A 6 -25.47 9.30 -14.08
N GLY A 7 -24.57 10.29 -14.25
CA GLY A 7 -23.15 10.14 -13.97
C GLY A 7 -22.82 10.26 -12.48
N ARG A 8 -21.97 9.35 -11.99
CA ARG A 8 -21.43 9.40 -10.64
C ARG A 8 -20.23 10.35 -10.58
N LEU A 9 -20.20 11.25 -9.60
CA LEU A 9 -19.10 12.22 -9.46
C LEU A 9 -17.81 11.52 -9.01
N PRO A 10 -16.66 11.72 -9.69
CA PRO A 10 -15.40 11.09 -9.31
C PRO A 10 -14.63 11.84 -8.21
N ALA A 11 -15.00 13.10 -7.91
CA ALA A 11 -14.34 13.95 -6.92
C ALA A 11 -15.33 14.96 -6.32
N ASP A 12 -15.00 15.54 -5.17
CA ASP A 12 -15.84 16.57 -4.55
C ASP A 12 -15.83 17.82 -5.42
N GLY A 13 -17.01 18.40 -5.61
CA GLY A 13 -17.23 19.49 -6.54
C GLY A 13 -18.12 20.58 -5.96
N GLN A 14 -17.93 21.81 -6.41
CA GLN A 14 -18.86 22.91 -6.18
C GLN A 14 -19.79 23.02 -7.38
N LEU A 15 -21.11 23.07 -7.13
CA LEU A 15 -22.10 23.17 -8.20
C LEU A 15 -22.02 24.57 -8.85
N LEU A 16 -21.86 24.61 -10.17
CA LEU A 16 -21.93 25.84 -10.97
C LEU A 16 -23.31 26.02 -11.63
N SER A 17 -24.07 24.94 -11.79
CA SER A 17 -25.45 24.99 -12.29
C SER A 17 -26.39 25.63 -11.26
N PRO A 18 -27.43 26.39 -11.69
CA PRO A 18 -28.34 27.10 -10.78
C PRO A 18 -29.03 26.20 -9.75
N PHE A 19 -29.44 25.00 -10.16
CA PHE A 19 -30.00 23.97 -9.28
C PHE A 19 -29.77 22.57 -9.88
N ALA A 20 -29.62 21.55 -9.04
CA ALA A 20 -29.61 20.16 -9.45
C ALA A 20 -29.92 19.19 -8.30
N SER A 21 -30.50 18.05 -8.64
CA SER A 21 -30.79 16.97 -7.69
C SER A 21 -29.72 15.88 -7.76
N PHE A 22 -29.19 15.53 -6.60
CA PHE A 22 -28.14 14.53 -6.43
C PHE A 22 -28.63 13.39 -5.54
N ASP A 23 -28.41 12.16 -6.00
CA ASP A 23 -28.57 10.98 -5.17
C ASP A 23 -27.29 10.75 -4.36
N GLU A 24 -27.38 10.93 -3.05
CA GLU A 24 -26.30 10.72 -2.08
C GLU A 24 -26.40 9.35 -1.39
N SER A 25 -27.21 8.41 -1.90
CA SER A 25 -27.37 7.05 -1.33
C SER A 25 -26.06 6.31 -1.13
N ALA A 26 -25.05 6.57 -1.97
CA ALA A 26 -23.72 5.99 -1.84
C ALA A 26 -22.96 6.45 -0.58
N LEU A 27 -23.35 7.57 0.02
CA LEU A 27 -22.67 8.19 1.17
C LEU A 27 -23.54 8.17 2.43
N THR A 28 -24.84 8.45 2.32
CA THR A 28 -25.76 8.57 3.46
C THR A 28 -26.65 7.34 3.65
N GLY A 29 -26.79 6.48 2.63
CA GLY A 29 -27.67 5.31 2.65
C GLY A 29 -29.16 5.65 2.49
N GLU A 30 -29.51 6.92 2.30
CA GLU A 30 -30.89 7.36 2.04
C GLU A 30 -31.07 7.62 0.55
N SER A 31 -32.03 6.91 -0.07
CA SER A 31 -32.36 7.05 -1.50
C SER A 31 -33.18 8.31 -1.85
N VAL A 32 -33.14 9.34 -0.99
CA VAL A 32 -33.87 10.58 -1.24
C VAL A 32 -32.96 11.54 -2.03
N PRO A 33 -33.35 11.97 -3.24
CA PRO A 33 -32.59 12.94 -4.00
C PRO A 33 -32.49 14.26 -3.21
N VAL A 34 -31.27 14.71 -2.98
CA VAL A 34 -30.98 15.98 -2.30
C VAL A 34 -30.85 17.08 -3.35
N GLU A 35 -31.68 18.10 -3.25
CA GLU A 35 -31.57 19.29 -4.09
C GLU A 35 -30.42 20.18 -3.60
N ARG A 36 -29.54 20.57 -4.53
CA ARG A 36 -28.41 21.46 -4.28
C ARG A 36 -28.47 22.67 -5.20
N GLN A 37 -28.09 23.82 -4.67
CA GLN A 37 -28.07 25.09 -5.41
C GLN A 37 -26.66 25.47 -5.87
N ALA A 38 -26.57 26.41 -6.84
CA ALA A 38 -25.28 26.95 -7.28
C ALA A 38 -24.44 27.46 -6.10
N GLY A 39 -23.17 27.08 -6.06
CA GLY A 39 -22.23 27.42 -4.99
C GLY A 39 -22.18 26.41 -3.85
N GLU A 40 -23.10 25.45 -3.78
CA GLU A 40 -23.04 24.40 -2.77
C GLU A 40 -22.04 23.30 -3.14
N ARG A 41 -21.52 22.64 -2.10
CA ARG A 41 -20.58 21.52 -2.23
C ARG A 41 -21.36 20.22 -2.41
N VAL A 42 -20.94 19.42 -3.38
CA VAL A 42 -21.45 18.10 -3.70
C VAL A 42 -20.32 17.10 -3.48
N ALA A 43 -20.60 16.07 -2.68
CA ALA A 43 -19.61 15.05 -2.35
C ALA A 43 -19.33 14.11 -3.53
N ALA A 44 -18.10 13.59 -3.58
CA ALA A 44 -17.70 12.53 -4.49
C ALA A 44 -18.59 11.30 -4.30
N GLY A 45 -18.96 10.65 -5.40
CA GLY A 45 -19.81 9.47 -5.38
C GLY A 45 -21.31 9.75 -5.41
N ALA A 46 -21.74 11.00 -5.28
CA ALA A 46 -23.12 11.41 -5.57
C ALA A 46 -23.44 11.21 -7.06
N THR A 47 -24.69 10.87 -7.38
CA THR A 47 -25.13 10.66 -8.77
C THR A 47 -26.10 11.75 -9.18
N SER A 48 -25.86 12.42 -10.31
CA SER A 48 -26.82 13.42 -10.80
C SER A 48 -28.04 12.72 -11.37
N VAL A 49 -29.24 13.01 -10.85
CA VAL A 49 -30.47 12.28 -11.24
C VAL A 49 -31.10 12.86 -12.50
N ASP A 50 -31.21 14.19 -12.55
CA ASP A 50 -32.19 14.84 -13.44
C ASP A 50 -31.57 15.50 -14.68
N ARG A 51 -30.34 16.03 -14.57
CA ARG A 51 -29.78 16.97 -15.55
C ARG A 51 -28.27 16.89 -15.72
N LEU A 52 -27.80 17.40 -16.85
CA LEU A 52 -26.36 17.67 -17.05
C LEU A 52 -25.95 18.83 -16.13
N VAL A 53 -25.00 18.56 -15.24
CA VAL A 53 -24.57 19.50 -14.21
C VAL A 53 -23.14 19.97 -14.45
N GLN A 54 -22.89 21.25 -14.21
CA GLN A 54 -21.54 21.79 -14.22
C GLN A 54 -21.04 21.86 -12.79
N LEU A 55 -19.89 21.25 -12.53
CA LEU A 55 -19.23 21.35 -11.24
C LEU A 55 -17.77 21.79 -11.41
N THR A 56 -17.28 22.58 -10.47
CA THR A 56 -15.86 22.87 -10.25
C THR A 56 -15.34 21.85 -9.26
N VAL A 57 -14.34 21.05 -9.64
CA VAL A 57 -13.69 20.13 -8.71
C VAL A 57 -12.99 20.96 -7.63
N ILE A 58 -13.33 20.72 -6.36
CA ILE A 58 -12.70 21.37 -5.21
C ILE A 58 -11.68 20.43 -4.55
N SER A 59 -11.78 19.12 -4.77
CA SER A 59 -10.77 18.17 -4.30
C SER A 59 -9.44 18.44 -5.03
N GLU A 60 -8.37 18.65 -4.26
CA GLU A 60 -7.02 18.76 -4.80
C GLU A 60 -6.64 17.47 -5.54
N PRO A 61 -6.13 17.57 -6.79
CA PRO A 61 -5.56 16.42 -7.46
C PRO A 61 -4.24 16.08 -6.75
N GLY A 62 -4.25 15.06 -5.88
CA GLY A 62 -3.01 14.59 -5.23
C GLY A 62 -3.09 13.86 -3.89
N ASP A 63 -4.27 13.62 -3.29
CA ASP A 63 -4.40 12.74 -2.11
C ASP A 63 -5.39 11.59 -2.38
N SER A 64 -5.29 11.02 -3.58
CA SER A 64 -6.04 9.82 -3.95
C SER A 64 -5.68 8.69 -2.99
N ALA A 65 -6.67 7.92 -2.54
CA ALA A 65 -6.44 6.70 -1.76
C ALA A 65 -5.44 5.76 -2.47
N ILE A 66 -5.39 5.79 -3.80
CA ILE A 66 -4.43 5.03 -4.61
C ILE A 66 -3.00 5.55 -4.41
N ASP A 67 -2.78 6.87 -4.33
CA ASP A 67 -1.44 7.43 -4.07
C ASP A 67 -0.95 7.09 -2.67
N ARG A 68 -1.84 7.07 -1.67
CA ARG A 68 -1.51 6.57 -0.32
C ARG A 68 -1.18 5.08 -0.32
N ILE A 69 -1.95 4.26 -1.03
CA ILE A 69 -1.69 2.82 -1.13
C ILE A 69 -0.35 2.58 -1.85
N LEU A 70 -0.07 3.30 -2.93
CA LEU A 70 1.18 3.17 -3.67
C LEU A 70 2.38 3.55 -2.81
N LYS A 71 2.28 4.67 -2.07
CA LYS A 71 3.32 5.10 -1.13
C LYS A 71 3.55 4.10 0.02
N LEU A 72 2.48 3.51 0.55
CA LEU A 72 2.58 2.44 1.55
C LEU A 72 3.21 1.16 0.98
N ILE A 73 2.98 0.85 -0.30
CA ILE A 73 3.61 -0.27 -1.00
C ILE A 73 5.10 0.00 -1.24
N GLU A 74 5.47 1.19 -1.70
CA GLU A 74 6.88 1.60 -1.86
C GLU A 74 7.64 1.54 -0.54
N GLU A 75 7.10 2.10 0.54
CA GLU A 75 7.70 2.03 1.89
C GLU A 75 7.82 0.58 2.41
N ALA A 76 6.90 -0.32 2.03
CA ALA A 76 6.94 -1.73 2.41
C ALA A 76 7.92 -2.56 1.57
N GLU A 77 8.07 -2.28 0.27
CA GLU A 77 9.10 -2.89 -0.57
C GLU A 77 10.51 -2.43 -0.19
N GLU A 78 10.68 -1.17 0.22
CA GLU A 78 11.95 -0.66 0.72
C GLU A 78 12.39 -1.39 2.02
N ARG A 79 11.43 -1.94 2.76
CA ARG A 79 11.64 -2.82 3.92
C ARG A 79 11.82 -4.31 3.61
N ARG A 80 11.71 -4.77 2.35
CA ARG A 80 12.10 -6.13 1.93
C ARG A 80 13.58 -6.24 1.59
N ALA A 81 14.18 -5.16 1.08
CA ALA A 81 15.62 -5.07 0.82
C ALA A 81 16.58 -5.20 2.04
N PRO A 82 16.22 -4.95 3.32
CA PRO A 82 17.11 -5.14 4.47
C PRO A 82 17.19 -6.60 4.93
N ILE A 83 16.14 -7.43 4.76
CA ILE A 83 16.16 -8.83 5.25
C ILE A 83 17.14 -9.69 4.44
N GLU A 84 17.16 -9.49 3.13
CA GLU A 84 18.06 -10.22 2.21
C GLU A 84 19.52 -9.80 2.44
N ARG A 85 19.76 -8.48 2.58
CA ARG A 85 21.08 -7.92 2.96
C ARG A 85 21.53 -8.37 4.35
N PHE A 86 20.61 -8.71 5.25
CA PHE A 86 20.92 -9.23 6.58
C PHE A 86 21.36 -10.70 6.51
N ILE A 87 20.61 -11.55 5.80
CA ILE A 87 20.96 -12.96 5.61
C ILE A 87 22.30 -13.11 4.88
N ASP A 88 22.54 -12.34 3.82
CA ASP A 88 23.81 -12.41 3.09
C ASP A 88 25.01 -11.99 3.94
N ARG A 89 24.86 -10.94 4.75
CA ARG A 89 25.92 -10.45 5.63
C ARG A 89 26.17 -11.38 6.81
N PHE A 90 25.11 -11.98 7.36
CA PHE A 90 25.21 -13.00 8.40
C PHE A 90 25.90 -14.25 7.86
N SER A 91 25.46 -14.75 6.70
CA SER A 91 26.02 -15.96 6.06
C SER A 91 27.49 -15.79 5.70
N ARG A 92 27.90 -14.62 5.20
CA ARG A 92 29.31 -14.31 4.89
C ARG A 92 30.27 -14.51 6.08
N ILE A 93 29.79 -14.34 7.31
CA ILE A 93 30.61 -14.52 8.52
C ILE A 93 30.35 -15.90 9.15
N TYR A 94 29.09 -16.32 9.20
CA TYR A 94 28.66 -17.56 9.86
C TYR A 94 29.20 -18.82 9.14
N THR A 95 29.16 -18.84 7.80
CA THR A 95 29.65 -19.97 7.01
C THR A 95 31.15 -20.23 7.21
N PRO A 96 32.07 -19.26 7.05
CA PRO A 96 33.48 -19.52 7.32
C PRO A 96 33.75 -19.79 8.80
N ALA A 97 33.03 -19.16 9.73
CA ALA A 97 33.19 -19.42 11.16
C ALA A 97 32.87 -20.88 11.52
N ILE A 98 31.75 -21.43 11.06
CA ILE A 98 31.41 -22.84 11.31
C ILE A 98 32.40 -23.77 10.63
N MET A 99 32.84 -23.47 9.41
CA MET A 99 33.83 -24.31 8.72
C MET A 99 35.14 -24.41 9.54
N VAL A 100 35.59 -23.29 10.12
CA VAL A 100 36.77 -23.29 11.01
C VAL A 100 36.48 -24.06 12.30
N VAL A 101 35.32 -23.87 12.93
CA VAL A 101 34.93 -24.62 14.14
C VAL A 101 34.86 -26.12 13.85
N ALA A 102 34.24 -26.54 12.76
CA ALA A 102 34.16 -27.94 12.34
C ALA A 102 35.54 -28.53 12.09
N LEU A 103 36.43 -27.79 11.41
CA LEU A 103 37.81 -28.20 11.20
C LEU A 103 38.57 -28.36 12.53
N LEU A 104 38.41 -27.42 13.45
CA LEU A 104 39.01 -27.51 14.79
C LEU A 104 38.46 -28.71 15.56
N VAL A 105 37.15 -28.94 15.54
CA VAL A 105 36.53 -30.11 16.19
C VAL A 105 36.99 -31.42 15.54
N ALA A 106 37.25 -31.45 14.24
CA ALA A 106 37.77 -32.63 13.57
C ALA A 106 39.26 -32.90 13.90
N ILE A 107 40.05 -31.85 14.16
CA ILE A 107 41.51 -31.94 14.30
C ILE A 107 41.97 -31.96 15.77
N VAL A 108 41.36 -31.16 16.65
CA VAL A 108 41.80 -30.97 18.04
C VAL A 108 41.66 -32.27 18.87
N PRO A 109 40.54 -33.00 18.86
CA PRO A 109 40.41 -34.22 19.65
C PRO A 109 41.39 -35.33 19.24
N PRO A 110 41.56 -35.67 17.95
CA PRO A 110 42.53 -36.70 17.57
C PRO A 110 43.99 -36.34 17.90
N LEU A 111 44.37 -35.06 17.80
CA LEU A 111 45.74 -34.60 18.11
C LEU A 111 46.04 -34.51 19.61
N PHE A 112 45.08 -34.07 20.42
CA PHE A 112 45.31 -33.85 21.86
C PHE A 112 44.85 -35.00 22.76
N PHE A 113 43.86 -35.80 22.33
CA PHE A 113 43.26 -36.87 23.15
C PHE A 113 43.55 -38.29 22.63
N ALA A 114 44.33 -38.44 21.53
CA ALA A 114 44.63 -39.73 20.91
C ALA A 114 43.37 -40.58 20.60
N SER A 115 42.23 -39.93 20.37
CA SER A 115 40.95 -40.58 20.07
C SER A 115 40.92 -41.06 18.62
N ALA A 116 40.26 -42.19 18.36
CA ALA A 116 40.07 -42.72 17.01
C ALA A 116 39.44 -41.66 16.08
N TRP A 117 39.90 -41.58 14.83
CA TRP A 117 39.42 -40.61 13.83
C TRP A 117 38.00 -40.90 13.31
N LEU A 118 37.51 -42.13 13.49
CA LEU A 118 36.25 -42.61 12.92
C LEU A 118 34.95 -41.91 13.38
N PRO A 119 34.72 -41.52 14.65
CA PRO A 119 33.44 -40.95 15.10
C PRO A 119 33.26 -39.47 14.75
N TRP A 120 34.28 -38.80 14.20
CA TRP A 120 34.25 -37.37 13.88
C TRP A 120 34.16 -37.08 12.39
N ILE A 121 34.56 -38.04 11.55
CA ILE A 121 34.61 -37.90 10.08
C ILE A 121 33.39 -38.55 9.41
N LEU A 122 32.67 -39.43 10.13
CA LEU A 122 31.59 -40.30 9.62
C LEU A 122 30.26 -40.02 10.33
#